data_AF-A0A9E3M8G4-F1
#
_entry.id   AF-A0A9E3M8G4-F1
#
_cell.length_a   1.000
_cell.length_b   1.000
_cell.length_c   1.000
_cell.angle_alpha   90.00
_cell.angle_beta   90.00
_cell.angle_gamma   90.00
#
_symmetry.space_group_name_H-M   'P 1'
#
loop_
_entity.id
_entity.type
_entity.pdbx_description
1 polymer ?
#
loop_
_entity_poly.entity_id
_entity_poly.type
_entity_poly.pdbx_seq_one_letter_code
_entity_poly.pdbx_strand_id
1 'polypeptide(L)'
;METKDILISSLVLLLGGCIITSLHPLYTDGEVVFDEKLIGKWSSENDIWEFRPDEGQRYKMRVLSGDKQGHFVAHLVRLKDMMFLDVLPAELPEEFKYNEYYMLHLIPTHSFMKVNQIEPKLQLLQMDVDEVSNMLKADPNILKHEVIEDRIVLTAQPKELQDFMLKYADTEDLFSDPLELTRREPLYTDEDLIFDENLIGVWEGKDGQLLDSIAVAEREKTYSIILADKEGVEFEVFANLVKLKDMTFLALFLDESFSDEKDSYRLHLIPDFFALVEQIGPILRLRHIPYDEIAEWHKADFGSLKKDTADSSSIFEGTRIQQ
;
A
#
# COMPACT_ATOMS: atom_id res chain seq x y z
N MET A 1 12.87 -0.87 45.23
CA MET A 1 11.67 -1.57 44.74
C MET A 1 10.87 -0.60 43.90
N GLU A 2 10.73 -0.70 42.59
CA GLU A 2 11.45 -1.43 41.55
C GLU A 2 11.38 -0.53 40.32
N THR A 3 12.53 -0.13 39.79
CA THR A 3 12.64 0.42 38.44
C THR A 3 12.53 -0.76 37.49
N LYS A 4 11.40 -0.88 36.80
CA LYS A 4 11.29 -1.79 35.66
C LYS A 4 12.08 -1.18 34.52
N ASP A 5 13.32 -1.63 34.40
CA ASP A 5 14.13 -1.41 33.21
C ASP A 5 13.36 -2.00 32.01
N ILE A 6 12.83 -1.12 31.17
CA ILE A 6 12.33 -1.51 29.85
C ILE A 6 13.58 -1.87 29.05
N LEU A 7 13.87 -3.17 29.01
CA LEU A 7 14.82 -3.76 28.10
C LEU A 7 14.28 -3.53 26.68
N ILE A 8 14.58 -2.37 26.10
CA ILE A 8 14.47 -2.18 24.65
C ILE A 8 15.56 -3.07 24.07
N SER A 9 15.17 -4.32 23.78
CA SER A 9 15.98 -5.25 23.02
C SER A 9 16.24 -4.60 21.67
N SER A 10 17.42 -4.01 21.53
CA SER A 10 17.98 -3.51 20.28
C SER A 10 18.30 -4.70 19.38
N LEU A 11 17.27 -5.38 18.87
CA LEU A 11 17.36 -6.34 17.78
C LEU A 11 16.87 -5.65 16.50
N VAL A 12 17.56 -4.58 16.11
CA VAL A 12 17.28 -3.78 14.90
C VAL A 12 18.35 -4.02 13.82
N LEU A 13 19.03 -5.18 13.84
CA LEU A 13 20.17 -5.44 12.95
C LEU A 13 20.13 -6.81 12.25
N LEU A 14 18.92 -7.28 11.86
CA LEU A 14 18.76 -8.47 11.00
C LEU A 14 17.79 -8.29 9.81
N LEU A 15 17.23 -7.10 9.59
CA LEU A 15 16.25 -6.85 8.52
C LEU A 15 16.88 -6.62 7.13
N GLY A 16 18.18 -6.92 6.99
CA GLY A 16 18.88 -6.85 5.72
C GLY A 16 18.41 -7.92 4.74
N GLY A 17 18.08 -9.14 5.19
CA GLY A 17 17.99 -10.31 4.32
C GLY A 17 16.59 -10.82 3.96
N CYS A 18 15.51 -10.06 4.13
CA CYS A 18 14.16 -10.64 4.03
C CYS A 18 13.66 -10.91 2.60
N ILE A 19 14.33 -10.44 1.55
CA ILE A 19 13.85 -10.55 0.17
C ILE A 19 15.02 -10.84 -0.77
N ILE A 20 14.83 -11.81 -1.66
CA ILE A 20 15.72 -12.07 -2.80
C ILE A 20 15.34 -11.11 -3.93
N THR A 21 16.33 -10.41 -4.47
CA THR A 21 16.13 -9.53 -5.62
C THR A 21 16.94 -9.99 -6.82
N SER A 22 16.63 -9.46 -8.01
CA SER A 22 17.34 -9.74 -9.25
C SER A 22 17.71 -8.46 -9.99
N LEU A 23 18.87 -8.45 -10.63
CA LEU A 23 19.29 -7.37 -11.53
C LEU A 23 18.54 -7.39 -12.88
N HIS A 24 17.88 -8.50 -13.20
CA HIS A 24 17.20 -8.72 -14.47
C HIS A 24 15.73 -9.08 -14.24
N PRO A 25 14.82 -8.77 -15.17
CA PRO A 25 13.44 -9.20 -15.08
C PRO A 25 13.31 -10.73 -15.25
N LEU A 26 12.21 -11.30 -14.77
CA LEU A 26 11.85 -12.70 -14.99
C LEU A 26 11.36 -12.97 -16.43
N TYR A 27 11.08 -11.93 -17.20
CA TYR A 27 10.46 -12.02 -18.52
C TYR A 27 11.36 -11.50 -19.65
N THR A 28 11.01 -11.94 -20.86
CA THR A 28 11.29 -11.23 -22.11
C THR A 28 9.94 -10.77 -22.71
N ASP A 29 9.95 -9.99 -23.79
CA ASP A 29 8.73 -9.34 -24.33
C ASP A 29 7.57 -10.32 -24.63
N GLY A 30 7.85 -11.61 -24.83
CA GLY A 30 6.85 -12.63 -25.18
C GLY A 30 6.08 -13.23 -24.00
N GLU A 31 6.55 -13.05 -22.75
CA GLU A 31 5.94 -13.71 -21.57
C GLU A 31 5.07 -12.79 -20.73
N VAL A 32 5.08 -11.48 -21.02
CA VAL A 32 4.26 -10.51 -20.29
C VAL A 32 2.80 -10.63 -20.72
N VAL A 33 1.92 -10.74 -19.72
CA VAL A 33 0.47 -10.83 -19.89
C VAL A 33 -0.22 -9.73 -19.08
N PHE A 34 -1.45 -9.40 -19.46
CA PHE A 34 -2.30 -8.49 -18.71
C PHE A 34 -3.60 -9.20 -18.31
N ASP A 35 -3.95 -9.11 -17.02
CA ASP A 35 -5.22 -9.56 -16.45
C ASP A 35 -5.88 -8.41 -15.67
N GLU A 36 -7.01 -7.93 -16.18
CA GLU A 36 -7.79 -6.85 -15.57
C GLU A 36 -8.25 -7.19 -14.15
N LYS A 37 -8.34 -8.48 -13.81
CA LYS A 37 -8.70 -8.91 -12.45
C LYS A 37 -7.68 -8.47 -11.42
N LEU A 38 -6.42 -8.23 -11.77
CA LEU A 38 -5.45 -7.76 -10.78
C LEU A 38 -5.73 -6.31 -10.33
N ILE A 39 -6.37 -5.50 -11.20
CA ILE A 39 -6.68 -4.09 -10.95
C ILE A 39 -7.58 -3.97 -9.72
N GLY A 40 -7.25 -3.00 -8.85
CA GLY A 40 -8.00 -2.73 -7.62
C GLY A 40 -7.11 -2.55 -6.40
N LYS A 41 -7.75 -2.32 -5.26
CA LYS A 41 -7.12 -2.35 -3.93
C LYS A 41 -7.36 -3.69 -3.27
N TRP A 42 -6.30 -4.22 -2.68
CA TRP A 42 -6.26 -5.49 -1.96
C TRP A 42 -5.67 -5.25 -0.59
N SER A 43 -6.19 -5.88 0.46
CA SER A 43 -5.64 -5.72 1.80
C SER A 43 -5.30 -7.05 2.46
N SER A 44 -4.16 -7.06 3.16
CA SER A 44 -3.79 -8.04 4.17
C SER A 44 -4.01 -7.44 5.56
N GLU A 45 -3.55 -8.11 6.62
CA GLU A 45 -3.59 -7.57 7.99
C GLU A 45 -2.76 -6.28 8.15
N ASN A 46 -1.66 -6.13 7.39
CA ASN A 46 -0.69 -5.06 7.59
C ASN A 46 -0.59 -4.08 6.40
N ASP A 47 -0.94 -4.53 5.20
CA ASP A 47 -0.64 -3.80 3.97
C ASP A 47 -1.87 -3.62 3.07
N ILE A 48 -1.90 -2.50 2.35
CA ILE A 48 -2.81 -2.25 1.24
C ILE A 48 -2.01 -2.22 -0.06
N TRP A 49 -2.39 -3.08 -1.00
CA TRP A 49 -1.78 -3.21 -2.30
C TRP A 49 -2.75 -2.69 -3.35
N GLU A 50 -2.31 -1.72 -4.14
CA GLU A 50 -3.11 -1.12 -5.20
C GLU A 50 -2.46 -1.38 -6.55
N PHE A 51 -3.25 -1.85 -7.51
CA PHE A 51 -2.83 -2.03 -8.90
C PHE A 51 -3.70 -1.18 -9.81
N ARG A 52 -3.07 -0.36 -10.64
CA ARG A 52 -3.70 0.44 -11.69
C ARG A 52 -3.12 0.07 -13.05
N PRO A 53 -3.92 0.13 -14.13
CA PRO A 53 -3.37 -0.07 -15.47
C PRO A 53 -2.32 1.00 -15.80
N ASP A 54 -1.31 0.61 -16.57
CA ASP A 54 -0.31 1.54 -17.12
C ASP A 54 -0.11 1.27 -18.61
N GLU A 55 0.66 2.12 -19.30
CA GLU A 55 0.91 1.94 -20.73
C GLU A 55 1.49 0.55 -21.04
N GLY A 56 0.91 -0.14 -22.03
CA GLY A 56 1.32 -1.50 -22.41
C GLY A 56 0.66 -2.57 -21.55
N GLN A 57 1.39 -3.65 -21.26
CA GLN A 57 0.95 -4.74 -20.39
C GLN A 57 1.58 -4.59 -19.00
N ARG A 58 1.40 -3.41 -18.40
CA ARG A 58 2.06 -3.01 -17.15
C ARG A 58 1.03 -2.54 -16.12
N TYR A 59 1.43 -2.58 -14.86
CA TYR A 59 0.67 -2.03 -13.75
C TYR A 59 1.50 -0.99 -13.00
N LYS A 60 0.89 0.15 -12.69
CA LYS A 60 1.33 0.99 -11.58
C LYS A 60 0.91 0.29 -10.30
N MET A 61 1.85 0.02 -9.42
CA MET A 61 1.61 -0.66 -8.16
C MET A 61 2.00 0.24 -6.99
N ARG A 62 1.15 0.30 -5.97
CA ARG A 62 1.43 0.98 -4.71
C ARG A 62 1.22 0.03 -3.56
N VAL A 63 2.15 0.02 -2.61
CA VAL A 63 2.03 -0.75 -1.36
C VAL A 63 2.09 0.22 -0.21
N LEU A 64 1.04 0.27 0.60
CA LEU A 64 0.92 1.07 1.81
C LEU A 64 1.02 0.15 3.03
N SER A 65 2.01 0.40 3.87
CA SER A 65 2.29 -0.34 5.12
C SER A 65 2.31 0.66 6.28
N GLY A 66 1.22 0.71 7.05
CA GLY A 66 1.03 1.76 8.05
C GLY A 66 0.95 3.16 7.40
N ASP A 67 1.91 4.02 7.72
CA ASP A 67 2.05 5.39 7.20
C ASP A 67 3.06 5.49 6.03
N LYS A 68 3.70 4.38 5.64
CA LYS A 68 4.71 4.36 4.58
C LYS A 68 4.15 3.78 3.31
N GLN A 69 4.50 4.39 2.18
CA GLN A 69 4.13 3.87 0.87
C GLN A 69 5.35 3.67 -0.04
N GLY A 70 5.29 2.62 -0.84
CA GLY A 70 6.21 2.36 -1.94
C GLY A 70 5.47 2.33 -3.27
N HIS A 71 6.07 2.92 -4.30
CA HIS A 71 5.57 2.92 -5.67
C HIS A 71 6.44 2.01 -6.54
N PHE A 72 5.78 1.22 -7.38
CA PHE A 72 6.38 0.17 -8.16
C PHE A 72 5.77 0.11 -9.56
N VAL A 73 6.53 -0.44 -10.49
CA VAL A 73 6.02 -0.97 -11.75
C VAL A 73 5.94 -2.48 -11.61
N ALA A 74 4.80 -3.06 -11.96
CA ALA A 74 4.60 -4.50 -11.91
C ALA A 74 4.20 -5.07 -13.28
N HIS A 75 4.63 -6.30 -13.54
CA HIS A 75 4.30 -7.08 -14.73
C HIS A 75 3.80 -8.47 -14.32
N LEU A 76 2.69 -8.91 -14.92
CA LEU A 76 2.33 -10.33 -14.85
C LEU A 76 3.10 -11.09 -15.92
N VAL A 77 3.76 -12.16 -15.50
CA VAL A 77 4.62 -13.00 -16.34
C VAL A 77 4.05 -14.41 -16.37
N ARG A 78 3.83 -14.96 -17.57
CA ARG A 78 3.35 -16.32 -17.75
C ARG A 78 4.44 -17.23 -18.27
N LEU A 79 4.86 -18.18 -17.44
CA LEU A 79 5.83 -19.23 -17.80
C LEU A 79 5.10 -20.57 -17.84
N LYS A 80 4.80 -21.05 -19.05
CA LYS A 80 3.89 -22.20 -19.29
C LYS A 80 2.52 -21.96 -18.62
N ASP A 81 2.18 -22.76 -17.62
CA ASP A 81 0.95 -22.75 -16.84
C ASP A 81 1.09 -21.99 -15.51
N MET A 82 2.29 -21.55 -15.17
CA MET A 82 2.55 -20.75 -13.97
C MET A 82 2.51 -19.25 -14.27
N MET A 83 2.06 -18.49 -13.27
CA MET A 83 1.98 -17.04 -13.33
C MET A 83 2.81 -16.43 -12.21
N PHE A 84 3.50 -15.34 -12.52
CA PHE A 84 4.37 -14.61 -11.60
C PHE A 84 4.08 -13.12 -11.68
N LEU A 85 4.32 -12.43 -10.57
CA LEU A 85 4.32 -10.98 -10.47
C LEU A 85 5.77 -10.53 -10.34
N ASP A 86 6.25 -9.83 -11.36
CA ASP A 86 7.57 -9.20 -11.38
C ASP A 86 7.41 -7.73 -11.00
N VAL A 87 8.08 -7.31 -9.93
CA VAL A 87 7.94 -5.98 -9.33
C VAL A 87 9.29 -5.26 -9.33
N LEU A 88 9.28 -4.00 -9.74
CA LEU A 88 10.43 -3.10 -9.78
C LEU A 88 10.05 -1.77 -9.13
N PRO A 89 10.92 -1.11 -8.34
CA PRO A 89 10.65 0.26 -7.88
C PRO A 89 10.33 1.20 -9.06
N ALA A 90 9.29 2.02 -8.89
CA ALA A 90 9.03 3.11 -9.82
C ALA A 90 10.15 4.16 -9.73
N GLU A 91 10.16 5.12 -10.66
CA GLU A 91 11.06 6.26 -10.56
C GLU A 91 10.90 6.94 -9.19
N LEU A 92 12.03 7.33 -8.58
CA LEU A 92 11.99 7.96 -7.26
C LEU A 92 11.20 9.27 -7.36
N PRO A 93 10.25 9.51 -6.43
CA PRO A 93 9.52 10.76 -6.36
C PRO A 93 10.45 11.98 -6.31
N GLU A 94 10.05 13.09 -6.96
CA GLU A 94 10.86 14.32 -7.04
C GLU A 94 11.18 14.93 -5.65
N GLU A 95 10.37 14.62 -4.63
CA GLU A 95 10.58 15.03 -3.25
C GLU A 95 11.87 14.45 -2.64
N PHE A 96 12.39 13.35 -3.18
CA PHE A 96 13.71 12.84 -2.84
C PHE A 96 14.80 13.73 -3.44
N LYS A 97 15.28 14.70 -2.64
CA LYS A 97 16.33 15.66 -3.00
C LYS A 97 17.73 15.04 -3.05
N TYR A 98 17.92 13.95 -3.77
CA TYR A 98 19.24 13.41 -4.06
C TYR A 98 19.83 14.09 -5.30
N ASN A 99 21.14 14.35 -5.27
CA ASN A 99 21.81 14.84 -6.48
C ASN A 99 22.01 13.69 -7.49
N GLU A 100 22.20 14.05 -8.76
CA GLU A 100 22.40 13.10 -9.85
C GLU A 100 23.53 12.10 -9.57
N TYR A 101 24.62 12.54 -8.93
CA TYR A 101 25.76 11.68 -8.62
C TYR A 101 25.40 10.59 -7.60
N TYR A 102 24.57 10.90 -6.60
CA TYR A 102 24.05 9.89 -5.68
C TYR A 102 23.15 8.89 -6.41
N MET A 103 22.26 9.39 -7.27
CA MET A 103 21.34 8.56 -8.07
C MET A 103 22.08 7.53 -8.94
N LEU A 104 23.28 7.86 -9.46
CA LEU A 104 24.13 6.91 -10.21
C LEU A 104 24.55 5.66 -9.42
N HIS A 105 24.48 5.70 -8.09
CA HIS A 105 24.84 4.58 -7.22
C HIS A 105 23.63 3.72 -6.83
N LEU A 106 22.41 4.10 -7.25
CA LEU A 106 21.20 3.33 -7.02
C LEU A 106 20.88 2.47 -8.24
N ILE A 107 20.89 1.15 -8.05
CA ILE A 107 20.50 0.19 -9.09
C ILE A 107 19.14 -0.37 -8.69
N PRO A 108 18.06 -0.11 -9.45
CA PRO A 108 16.77 -0.70 -9.16
C PRO A 108 16.83 -2.20 -9.45
N THR A 109 16.25 -3.00 -8.56
CA THR A 109 16.25 -4.46 -8.66
C THR A 109 14.84 -5.00 -8.66
N HIS A 110 14.64 -6.11 -9.37
CA HIS A 110 13.37 -6.81 -9.46
C HIS A 110 13.17 -7.76 -8.28
N SER A 111 11.92 -8.00 -7.91
CA SER A 111 11.52 -9.13 -7.08
C SER A 111 10.39 -9.90 -7.75
N PHE A 112 10.32 -11.21 -7.50
CA PHE A 112 9.34 -12.08 -8.15
C PHE A 112 8.51 -12.82 -7.11
N MET A 113 7.20 -12.89 -7.35
CA MET A 113 6.26 -13.68 -6.56
C MET A 113 5.49 -14.63 -7.47
N LYS A 114 5.26 -15.87 -7.05
CA LYS A 114 4.30 -16.75 -7.75
C LYS A 114 2.89 -16.24 -7.46
N VAL A 115 2.09 -16.09 -8.51
CA VAL A 115 0.66 -15.75 -8.39
C VAL A 115 -0.11 -17.05 -8.48
N ASN A 116 -0.50 -17.58 -7.32
CA ASN A 116 -1.28 -18.82 -7.25
C ASN A 116 -2.74 -18.59 -7.67
N GLN A 117 -3.28 -17.41 -7.33
CA GLN A 117 -4.66 -17.02 -7.61
C GLN A 117 -4.80 -15.50 -7.60
N ILE A 118 -5.70 -14.93 -8.39
CA ILE A 118 -6.11 -13.51 -8.29
C ILE A 118 -7.46 -13.38 -7.58
N GLU A 119 -8.45 -14.21 -7.94
CA GLU A 119 -9.80 -14.16 -7.36
C GLU A 119 -10.22 -15.54 -6.81
N PRO A 120 -11.00 -15.60 -5.71
CA PRO A 120 -11.63 -14.48 -4.98
C PRO A 120 -10.70 -13.72 -4.03
N LYS A 121 -9.52 -14.27 -3.72
CA LYS A 121 -8.44 -13.61 -3.00
C LYS A 121 -7.17 -13.66 -3.84
N LEU A 122 -6.41 -12.58 -3.82
CA LEU A 122 -5.08 -12.55 -4.43
C LEU A 122 -4.14 -13.35 -3.52
N GLN A 123 -3.49 -14.37 -4.08
CA GLN A 123 -2.53 -15.21 -3.39
C GLN A 123 -1.17 -15.06 -4.05
N LEU A 124 -0.26 -14.45 -3.32
CA LEU A 124 1.13 -14.21 -3.74
C LEU A 124 2.06 -15.04 -2.87
N LEU A 125 3.00 -15.76 -3.48
CA LEU A 125 4.00 -16.52 -2.75
C LEU A 125 5.38 -15.95 -3.06
N GLN A 126 6.11 -15.57 -2.02
CA GLN A 126 7.47 -15.05 -2.14
C GLN A 126 8.46 -16.23 -2.13
N MET A 127 9.60 -16.07 -2.80
CA MET A 127 10.68 -17.06 -2.68
C MET A 127 11.15 -17.12 -1.23
N ASP A 128 11.28 -18.33 -0.70
CA ASP A 128 11.81 -18.52 0.65
C ASP A 128 13.34 -18.29 0.63
N VAL A 129 13.80 -17.35 1.45
CA VAL A 129 15.21 -16.93 1.49
C VAL A 129 16.10 -18.07 1.96
N ASP A 130 15.66 -18.83 2.97
CA ASP A 130 16.44 -19.91 3.54
C ASP A 130 16.54 -21.08 2.57
N GLU A 131 15.43 -21.42 1.90
CA GLU A 131 15.40 -22.50 0.91
C GLU A 131 16.25 -22.18 -0.32
N VAL A 132 16.13 -20.98 -0.89
CA VAL A 132 17.01 -20.56 -2.00
C VAL A 132 18.46 -20.50 -1.53
N SER A 133 18.75 -20.01 -0.32
CA SER A 133 20.10 -20.02 0.25
C SER A 133 20.67 -21.44 0.34
N ASN A 134 19.87 -22.41 0.79
CA ASN A 134 20.25 -23.81 0.87
C ASN A 134 20.52 -24.41 -0.51
N MET A 135 19.67 -24.14 -1.49
CA MET A 135 19.86 -24.57 -2.89
C MET A 135 21.16 -24.02 -3.48
N LEU A 136 21.42 -22.72 -3.30
CA LEU A 136 22.63 -22.06 -3.82
C LEU A 136 23.91 -22.52 -3.11
N LYS A 137 23.85 -22.84 -1.82
CA LYS A 137 24.98 -23.44 -1.09
C LYS A 137 25.26 -24.88 -1.56
N ALA A 138 24.21 -25.64 -1.87
CA ALA A 138 24.34 -27.01 -2.34
C ALA A 138 24.90 -27.09 -3.79
N ASP A 139 24.45 -26.19 -4.66
CA ASP A 139 24.99 -26.02 -6.01
C ASP A 139 25.05 -24.54 -6.41
N PRO A 140 26.20 -23.86 -6.22
CA PRO A 140 26.34 -22.44 -6.57
C PRO A 140 26.13 -22.12 -8.05
N ASN A 141 26.18 -23.12 -8.94
CA ASN A 141 25.99 -22.93 -10.37
C ASN A 141 24.52 -23.09 -10.82
N ILE A 142 23.61 -23.45 -9.91
CA ILE A 142 22.19 -23.63 -10.21
C ILE A 142 21.55 -22.34 -10.73
N LEU A 143 22.01 -21.20 -10.22
CA LEU A 143 21.55 -19.87 -10.58
C LEU A 143 22.63 -18.85 -10.22
N LYS A 144 22.99 -17.96 -11.17
CA LYS A 144 23.98 -16.92 -10.91
C LYS A 144 23.46 -15.92 -9.89
N HIS A 145 24.25 -15.66 -8.88
CA HIS A 145 23.92 -14.80 -7.76
C HIS A 145 25.17 -14.19 -7.15
N GLU A 146 24.99 -13.12 -6.41
CA GLU A 146 25.98 -12.53 -5.51
C GLU A 146 25.38 -12.44 -4.10
N VAL A 147 26.24 -12.47 -3.08
CA VAL A 147 25.82 -12.24 -1.69
C VAL A 147 26.45 -10.94 -1.19
N ILE A 148 25.62 -9.94 -0.89
CA ILE A 148 26.04 -8.59 -0.47
C ILE A 148 25.39 -8.29 0.88
N GLU A 149 26.18 -8.11 1.94
CA GLU A 149 25.67 -7.80 3.29
C GLU A 149 24.49 -8.73 3.70
N ASP A 150 24.67 -10.03 3.46
CA ASP A 150 23.70 -11.11 3.71
C ASP A 150 22.46 -11.14 2.81
N ARG A 151 22.42 -10.32 1.75
CA ARG A 151 21.37 -10.34 0.71
C ARG A 151 21.79 -11.18 -0.48
N ILE A 152 20.89 -12.04 -0.94
CA ILE A 152 21.04 -12.75 -2.21
C ILE A 152 20.54 -11.84 -3.32
N VAL A 153 21.42 -11.50 -4.27
CA VAL A 153 21.10 -10.74 -5.48
C VAL A 153 21.32 -11.63 -6.69
N LEU A 154 20.25 -11.99 -7.38
CA LEU A 154 20.30 -12.82 -8.58
C LEU A 154 20.85 -12.00 -9.76
N THR A 155 21.91 -12.52 -10.39
CA THR A 155 22.59 -11.91 -11.55
C THR A 155 22.38 -12.73 -12.83
N ALA A 156 21.60 -13.81 -12.74
CA ALA A 156 21.21 -14.66 -13.85
C ALA A 156 20.42 -13.89 -14.91
N GLN A 157 20.64 -14.21 -16.18
CA GLN A 157 19.91 -13.57 -17.28
C GLN A 157 18.44 -14.01 -17.27
N PRO A 158 17.50 -13.24 -17.87
CA PRO A 158 16.07 -13.57 -17.86
C PRO A 158 15.77 -15.02 -18.24
N LYS A 159 16.46 -15.55 -19.26
CA LYS A 159 16.25 -16.94 -19.69
C LYS A 159 16.70 -17.97 -18.64
N GLU A 160 17.78 -17.70 -17.92
CA GLU A 160 18.26 -18.56 -16.83
C GLU A 160 17.31 -18.50 -15.62
N LEU A 161 16.76 -17.32 -15.30
CA LEU A 161 15.72 -17.16 -14.26
C LEU A 161 14.45 -17.95 -14.60
N GLN A 162 13.98 -17.84 -15.84
CA GLN A 162 12.81 -18.59 -16.33
C GLN A 162 13.03 -20.10 -16.24
N ASP A 163 14.19 -20.59 -16.69
CA ASP A 163 14.51 -22.02 -16.67
C ASP A 163 14.62 -22.54 -15.22
N PHE A 164 15.10 -21.72 -14.29
CA PHE A 164 15.07 -22.02 -12.85
C PHE A 164 13.63 -22.12 -12.32
N MET A 165 12.78 -21.12 -12.58
CA MET A 165 11.37 -21.15 -12.15
C MET A 165 10.62 -22.34 -12.74
N LEU A 166 10.79 -22.60 -14.04
CA LEU A 166 10.16 -23.75 -14.71
C LEU A 166 10.58 -25.11 -14.14
N LYS A 167 11.73 -25.18 -13.45
CA LYS A 167 12.25 -26.41 -12.87
C LYS A 167 11.86 -26.59 -11.40
N TYR A 168 11.81 -25.49 -10.63
CA TYR A 168 11.69 -25.55 -9.17
C TYR A 168 10.41 -24.90 -8.62
N ALA A 169 9.65 -24.14 -9.40
CA ALA A 169 8.50 -23.40 -8.87
C ALA A 169 7.32 -24.27 -8.42
N ASP A 170 7.28 -25.55 -8.80
CA ASP A 170 6.27 -26.52 -8.35
C ASP A 170 6.81 -27.51 -7.30
N THR A 171 8.07 -27.39 -6.88
CA THR A 171 8.55 -28.14 -5.71
C THR A 171 8.03 -27.47 -4.45
N GLU A 172 7.52 -28.25 -3.48
CA GLU A 172 6.75 -27.78 -2.32
C GLU A 172 7.50 -26.77 -1.42
N ASP A 173 8.82 -26.60 -1.59
CA ASP A 173 9.67 -25.84 -0.66
C ASP A 173 10.26 -24.53 -1.25
N LEU A 174 10.10 -24.21 -2.54
CA LEU A 174 10.76 -23.00 -3.08
C LEU A 174 10.15 -21.69 -2.57
N PHE A 175 8.85 -21.71 -2.27
CA PHE A 175 8.08 -20.53 -1.91
C PHE A 175 7.60 -20.61 -0.47
N SER A 176 7.47 -19.45 0.16
CA SER A 176 6.85 -19.29 1.47
C SER A 176 5.36 -19.64 1.44
N ASP A 177 4.75 -19.71 2.63
CA ASP A 177 3.31 -19.68 2.77
C ASP A 177 2.68 -18.50 1.98
N PRO A 178 1.48 -18.68 1.41
CA PRO A 178 0.85 -17.66 0.58
C PRO A 178 0.45 -16.43 1.40
N LEU A 179 0.85 -15.25 0.92
CA LEU A 179 0.24 -13.99 1.30
C LEU A 179 -1.15 -13.90 0.66
N GLU A 180 -2.19 -13.98 1.49
CA GLU A 180 -3.57 -13.78 1.04
C GLU A 180 -3.98 -12.32 1.18
N LEU A 181 -4.44 -11.72 0.09
CA LEU A 181 -5.02 -10.38 0.09
C LEU A 181 -6.48 -10.42 -0.33
N THR A 182 -7.32 -9.71 0.43
CA THR A 182 -8.76 -9.60 0.18
C THR A 182 -9.03 -8.34 -0.64
N ARG A 183 -9.83 -8.46 -1.70
CA ARG A 183 -10.23 -7.30 -2.51
C ARG A 183 -11.06 -6.33 -1.67
N ARG A 184 -10.71 -5.04 -1.74
CA ARG A 184 -11.53 -3.95 -1.22
C ARG A 184 -12.58 -3.54 -2.24
N GLU A 185 -13.81 -3.39 -1.78
CA GLU A 185 -14.98 -3.01 -2.58
C GLU A 185 -15.53 -1.66 -2.15
N PRO A 186 -15.97 -0.77 -3.07
CA PRO A 186 -16.55 0.52 -2.71
C PRO A 186 -17.65 0.35 -1.65
N LEU A 187 -17.53 1.08 -0.54
CA LEU A 187 -18.52 1.08 0.56
C LEU A 187 -19.57 2.18 0.42
N TYR A 188 -19.43 3.01 -0.62
CA TYR A 188 -20.30 4.14 -0.94
C TYR A 188 -20.26 4.43 -2.45
N THR A 189 -21.13 5.35 -2.87
CA THR A 189 -21.27 5.82 -4.24
C THR A 189 -21.11 7.33 -4.30
N ASP A 190 -21.02 7.89 -5.52
CA ASP A 190 -20.97 9.35 -5.71
C ASP A 190 -22.21 10.07 -5.14
N GLU A 191 -23.35 9.37 -5.01
CA GLU A 191 -24.59 9.91 -4.42
C GLU A 191 -24.48 10.14 -2.92
N ASP A 192 -23.62 9.38 -2.24
CA ASP A 192 -23.37 9.49 -0.80
C ASP A 192 -22.39 10.61 -0.45
N LEU A 193 -21.74 11.22 -1.46
CA LEU A 193 -20.79 12.31 -1.26
C LEU A 193 -21.52 13.60 -0.87
N ILE A 194 -21.03 14.24 0.18
CA ILE A 194 -21.53 15.54 0.66
C ILE A 194 -20.40 16.57 0.68
N PHE A 195 -20.77 17.85 0.76
CA PHE A 195 -19.83 18.95 0.98
C PHE A 195 -20.31 19.77 2.16
N ASP A 196 -19.39 20.08 3.05
CA ASP A 196 -19.57 20.97 4.19
C ASP A 196 -18.43 22.02 4.19
N GLU A 197 -18.78 23.28 3.95
CA GLU A 197 -17.85 24.41 4.01
C GLU A 197 -17.26 24.59 5.42
N ASN A 198 -17.92 24.06 6.45
CA ASN A 198 -17.43 24.10 7.81
C ASN A 198 -16.26 23.13 8.04
N LEU A 199 -15.88 22.28 7.09
CA LEU A 199 -14.63 21.55 7.22
C LEU A 199 -13.41 22.45 6.90
N ILE A 200 -13.61 23.48 6.07
CA ILE A 200 -12.54 24.34 5.56
C ILE A 200 -11.97 25.22 6.67
N GLY A 201 -10.64 25.32 6.68
CA GLY A 201 -9.84 26.16 7.57
C GLY A 201 -8.76 25.37 8.30
N VAL A 202 -8.00 26.11 9.12
CA VAL A 202 -6.91 25.54 9.93
C VAL A 202 -7.44 25.18 11.31
N TRP A 203 -7.20 23.96 11.73
CA TRP A 203 -7.60 23.40 13.01
C TRP A 203 -6.36 23.07 13.85
N GLU A 204 -6.36 23.53 15.10
CA GLU A 204 -5.29 23.24 16.05
C GLU A 204 -5.74 22.14 17.02
N GLY A 205 -5.06 21.00 16.96
CA GLY A 205 -5.26 19.84 17.80
C GLY A 205 -4.79 20.07 19.24
N LYS A 206 -5.39 19.38 20.20
CA LYS A 206 -5.02 19.47 21.63
C LYS A 206 -3.55 19.14 21.95
N ASP A 207 -2.92 18.37 21.07
CA ASP A 207 -1.53 17.91 21.17
C ASP A 207 -0.56 18.73 20.29
N GLY A 208 -1.03 19.83 19.70
CA GLY A 208 -0.24 20.74 18.87
C GLY A 208 -0.16 20.35 17.39
N GLN A 209 -0.84 19.29 16.96
CA GLN A 209 -1.00 18.97 15.54
C GLN A 209 -1.83 20.04 14.83
N LEU A 210 -1.50 20.33 13.57
CA LEU A 210 -2.32 21.19 12.71
C LEU A 210 -2.97 20.36 11.62
N LEU A 211 -4.23 20.69 11.33
CA LEU A 211 -4.97 20.18 10.19
C LEU A 211 -5.46 21.38 9.39
N ASP A 212 -4.88 21.60 8.20
CA ASP A 212 -5.37 22.59 7.25
C ASP A 212 -6.22 21.90 6.19
N SER A 213 -7.48 22.30 6.06
CA SER A 213 -8.39 21.72 5.07
C SER A 213 -8.85 22.80 4.10
N ILE A 214 -8.66 22.51 2.81
CA ILE A 214 -9.07 23.37 1.70
C ILE A 214 -9.94 22.59 0.70
N ALA A 215 -10.89 23.27 0.07
CA ALA A 215 -11.64 22.69 -1.04
C ALA A 215 -10.77 22.66 -2.31
N VAL A 216 -10.80 21.54 -3.03
CA VAL A 216 -10.10 21.42 -4.31
C VAL A 216 -10.97 22.03 -5.40
N ALA A 217 -10.61 23.21 -5.91
CA ALA A 217 -11.44 24.00 -6.82
C ALA A 217 -11.87 23.26 -8.10
N GLU A 218 -11.05 22.34 -8.59
CA GLU A 218 -11.29 21.56 -9.81
C GLU A 218 -12.11 20.28 -9.55
N ARG A 219 -12.42 19.93 -8.29
CA ARG A 219 -13.10 18.69 -7.90
C ARG A 219 -14.26 18.96 -6.95
N GLU A 220 -15.49 18.79 -7.44
CA GLU A 220 -16.68 18.93 -6.60
C GLU A 220 -16.63 17.95 -5.41
N LYS A 221 -16.79 18.47 -4.19
CA LYS A 221 -16.86 17.71 -2.93
C LYS A 221 -15.57 17.03 -2.44
N THR A 222 -14.41 17.36 -3.03
CA THR A 222 -13.11 16.88 -2.57
C THR A 222 -12.35 17.97 -1.79
N TYR A 223 -11.68 17.53 -0.73
CA TYR A 223 -10.81 18.33 0.12
C TYR A 223 -9.36 17.89 -0.06
N SER A 224 -8.43 18.84 -0.02
CA SER A 224 -7.04 18.58 0.32
C SER A 224 -6.89 18.90 1.81
N ILE A 225 -6.27 17.98 2.55
CA ILE A 225 -6.02 18.10 3.98
C ILE A 225 -4.52 17.97 4.19
N ILE A 226 -3.90 19.02 4.71
CA ILE A 226 -2.50 19.02 5.15
C ILE A 226 -2.49 18.76 6.65
N LEU A 227 -1.88 17.65 7.04
CA LEU A 227 -1.67 17.27 8.43
C LEU A 227 -0.22 17.59 8.80
N ALA A 228 -0.02 18.51 9.76
CA ALA A 228 1.30 18.79 10.32
C ALA A 228 1.39 18.18 11.72
N ASP A 229 2.40 17.35 11.95
CA ASP A 229 2.70 16.85 13.29
C ASP A 229 3.34 17.94 14.18
N LYS A 230 3.59 17.60 15.45
CA LYS A 230 4.22 18.51 16.42
C LYS A 230 5.65 18.95 16.03
N GLU A 231 6.31 18.22 15.15
CA GLU A 231 7.66 18.51 14.65
C GLU A 231 7.62 19.35 13.36
N GLY A 232 6.41 19.64 12.86
CA GLY A 232 6.18 20.40 11.64
C GLY A 232 6.36 19.57 10.37
N VAL A 233 6.36 18.24 10.47
CA VAL A 233 6.36 17.38 9.30
C VAL A 233 4.94 17.35 8.74
N GLU A 234 4.81 17.80 7.50
CA GLU A 234 3.54 17.92 6.78
C GLU A 234 3.30 16.71 5.88
N PHE A 235 2.05 16.24 5.84
CA PHE A 235 1.58 15.20 4.94
C PHE A 235 0.27 15.66 4.30
N GLU A 236 0.19 15.63 2.98
CA GLU A 236 -1.04 15.92 2.25
C GLU A 236 -1.87 14.64 2.05
N VAL A 237 -3.18 14.75 2.28
CA VAL A 237 -4.16 13.68 2.10
C VAL A 237 -5.38 14.25 1.40
N PHE A 238 -5.87 13.55 0.38
CA PHE A 238 -7.15 13.89 -0.24
C PHE A 238 -8.29 13.26 0.54
N ALA A 239 -9.41 13.97 0.65
CA ALA A 239 -10.56 13.49 1.38
C ALA A 239 -11.89 13.81 0.70
N ASN A 240 -12.84 12.89 0.84
CA ASN A 240 -14.24 13.13 0.52
C ASN A 240 -15.09 12.96 1.78
N LEU A 241 -16.06 13.84 2.00
CA LEU A 241 -17.09 13.62 3.02
C LEU A 241 -18.16 12.67 2.46
N VAL A 242 -18.43 11.61 3.20
CA VAL A 242 -19.38 10.55 2.82
C VAL A 242 -20.44 10.42 3.89
N LYS A 243 -21.71 10.46 3.47
CA LYS A 243 -22.84 10.24 4.37
C LYS A 243 -23.39 8.83 4.18
N LEU A 244 -23.13 7.95 5.14
CA LEU A 244 -23.69 6.61 5.18
C LEU A 244 -24.75 6.54 6.27
N LYS A 245 -26.02 6.52 5.85
CA LYS A 245 -27.19 6.61 6.74
C LYS A 245 -27.13 7.85 7.63
N ASP A 246 -27.04 7.67 8.95
CA ASP A 246 -27.01 8.75 9.95
C ASP A 246 -25.59 9.15 10.37
N MET A 247 -24.57 8.54 9.76
CA MET A 247 -23.16 8.80 10.06
C MET A 247 -22.48 9.51 8.89
N THR A 248 -21.52 10.36 9.25
CA THR A 248 -20.66 11.07 8.30
C THR A 248 -19.23 10.59 8.49
N PHE A 249 -18.54 10.31 7.39
CA PHE A 249 -17.15 9.87 7.38
C PHE A 249 -16.33 10.78 6.48
N LEU A 250 -15.04 10.92 6.81
CA LEU A 250 -14.01 11.30 5.85
C LEU A 250 -13.44 10.03 5.26
N ALA A 251 -13.62 9.85 3.96
CA ALA A 251 -12.89 8.88 3.16
C ALA A 251 -11.55 9.50 2.77
N LEU A 252 -10.43 8.92 3.23
CA LEU A 252 -9.08 9.47 3.10
C LEU A 252 -8.26 8.70 2.06
N PHE A 253 -7.53 9.43 1.22
CA PHE A 253 -6.70 8.91 0.13
C PHE A 253 -5.29 9.50 0.24
N LEU A 254 -4.30 8.65 0.47
CA LEU A 254 -2.88 9.06 0.67
C LEU A 254 -2.11 9.24 -0.63
N ASP A 255 -2.74 8.93 -1.76
CA ASP A 255 -2.12 9.00 -3.08
C ASP A 255 -2.74 10.13 -3.89
N GLU A 256 -1.89 11.07 -4.31
CA GLU A 256 -2.25 12.25 -5.10
C GLU A 256 -2.73 11.88 -6.52
N SER A 257 -2.30 10.72 -7.03
CA SER A 257 -2.62 10.24 -8.37
C SER A 257 -4.06 9.72 -8.52
N PHE A 258 -4.90 9.86 -7.48
CA PHE A 258 -6.38 9.86 -7.56
C PHE A 258 -6.93 10.76 -8.71
N SER A 259 -6.08 11.67 -9.19
CA SER A 259 -6.29 12.72 -10.17
C SER A 259 -6.45 12.34 -11.64
N ASP A 260 -5.94 11.18 -12.09
CA ASP A 260 -5.90 10.91 -13.53
C ASP A 260 -7.27 10.45 -14.04
N GLU A 261 -8.00 11.33 -14.75
CA GLU A 261 -9.31 11.06 -15.39
C GLU A 261 -9.35 9.80 -16.28
N LYS A 262 -8.19 9.24 -16.63
CA LYS A 262 -8.07 8.03 -17.45
C LYS A 262 -8.34 6.74 -16.68
N ASP A 263 -8.30 6.76 -15.35
CA ASP A 263 -8.60 5.59 -14.54
C ASP A 263 -10.11 5.48 -14.32
N SER A 264 -10.79 4.87 -15.31
CA SER A 264 -12.24 4.54 -15.30
C SER A 264 -12.70 3.63 -14.13
N TYR A 265 -11.83 3.36 -13.17
CA TYR A 265 -12.06 2.44 -12.07
C TYR A 265 -12.61 3.19 -10.86
N ARG A 266 -13.54 2.58 -10.13
CA ARG A 266 -14.16 3.12 -8.89
C ARG A 266 -13.16 3.24 -7.72
N LEU A 267 -11.85 3.30 -7.97
CA LEU A 267 -10.82 3.51 -6.95
C LEU A 267 -11.03 4.81 -6.20
N HIS A 268 -11.64 5.80 -6.85
CA HIS A 268 -12.01 7.06 -6.22
C HIS A 268 -13.07 6.92 -5.10
N LEU A 269 -13.70 5.75 -5.00
CA LEU A 269 -14.67 5.37 -3.97
C LEU A 269 -14.10 4.34 -2.97
N ILE A 270 -12.82 4.00 -3.07
CA ILE A 270 -12.17 3.02 -2.20
C ILE A 270 -11.02 3.72 -1.46
N PRO A 271 -11.30 4.36 -0.32
CA PRO A 271 -10.27 5.08 0.44
C PRO A 271 -9.27 4.12 1.08
N ASP A 272 -8.12 4.67 1.43
CA ASP A 272 -7.11 3.96 2.21
C ASP A 272 -7.58 3.81 3.67
N PHE A 273 -8.16 4.88 4.22
CA PHE A 273 -8.69 4.94 5.58
C PHE A 273 -10.03 5.68 5.65
N PHE A 274 -10.77 5.43 6.73
CA PHE A 274 -11.91 6.23 7.11
C PHE A 274 -11.68 6.90 8.46
N ALA A 275 -12.19 8.12 8.59
CA ALA A 275 -12.40 8.76 9.88
C ALA A 275 -13.89 9.04 10.08
N LEU A 276 -14.46 8.59 11.20
CA LEU A 276 -15.80 9.02 11.61
C LEU A 276 -15.74 10.50 11.98
N VAL A 277 -16.64 11.27 11.38
CA VAL A 277 -16.82 12.69 11.68
C VAL A 277 -17.86 12.80 12.79
N GLU A 278 -17.40 13.02 14.01
CA GLU A 278 -18.29 13.16 15.17
C GLU A 278 -18.84 14.59 15.29
N GLN A 279 -18.05 15.56 14.85
CA GLN A 279 -18.41 16.97 14.87
C GLN A 279 -17.60 17.77 13.85
N ILE A 280 -18.26 18.68 13.12
CA ILE A 280 -17.63 19.73 12.33
C ILE A 280 -18.07 21.09 12.91
N GLY A 281 -17.17 21.75 13.62
CA GLY A 281 -17.41 23.08 14.19
C GLY A 281 -18.23 23.10 15.50
N PRO A 282 -17.91 23.97 16.48
CA PRO A 282 -16.70 24.80 16.59
C PRO A 282 -15.40 24.00 16.87
N ILE A 283 -15.54 22.70 17.15
CA ILE A 283 -14.45 21.74 17.32
C ILE A 283 -14.60 20.69 16.23
N LEU A 284 -13.51 20.34 15.55
CA LEU A 284 -13.46 19.20 14.65
C LEU A 284 -13.08 17.97 15.47
N ARG A 285 -13.92 16.92 15.43
CA ARG A 285 -13.64 15.63 16.08
C ARG A 285 -13.68 14.51 15.05
N LEU A 286 -12.54 13.85 14.89
CA LEU A 286 -12.32 12.74 13.99
C LEU A 286 -11.85 11.51 14.76
N ARG A 287 -12.46 10.36 14.47
CA ARG A 287 -12.12 9.07 15.09
C ARG A 287 -11.74 8.07 14.01
N HIS A 288 -10.63 7.35 14.20
CA HIS A 288 -10.18 6.37 13.22
C HIS A 288 -11.13 5.19 13.20
N ILE A 289 -11.53 4.79 11.99
CA ILE A 289 -12.28 3.57 11.78
C ILE A 289 -11.54 2.76 10.72
N PRO A 290 -11.03 1.56 11.06
CA PRO A 290 -10.49 0.64 10.08
C PRO A 290 -11.49 0.35 8.96
N TYR A 291 -10.98 0.24 7.73
CA TYR A 291 -11.80 -0.08 6.57
C TYR A 291 -12.69 -1.32 6.78
N ASP A 292 -12.11 -2.37 7.35
CA ASP A 292 -12.79 -3.65 7.56
C ASP A 292 -13.95 -3.54 8.56
N GLU A 293 -13.83 -2.67 9.57
CA GLU A 293 -14.93 -2.39 10.51
C GLU A 293 -16.13 -1.77 9.78
N ILE A 294 -15.89 -0.81 8.87
CA ILE A 294 -16.98 -0.23 8.05
C ILE A 294 -17.51 -1.25 7.05
N ALA A 295 -16.65 -2.06 6.45
CA ALA A 295 -17.07 -3.10 5.50
C ALA A 295 -17.99 -4.14 6.18
N GLU A 296 -17.70 -4.51 7.43
CA GLU A 296 -18.57 -5.35 8.25
C GLU A 296 -19.91 -4.66 8.53
N TRP A 297 -19.90 -3.38 8.91
CA TRP A 297 -21.13 -2.60 9.14
C TRP A 297 -22.01 -2.49 7.90
N HIS A 298 -21.37 -2.36 6.74
CA HIS A 298 -22.05 -2.33 5.44
C HIS A 298 -22.74 -3.67 5.13
N LYS A 299 -22.08 -4.80 5.42
CA LYS A 299 -22.65 -6.15 5.22
C LYS A 299 -23.74 -6.49 6.23
N ALA A 300 -23.62 -6.04 7.48
CA ALA A 300 -24.51 -6.40 8.58
C ALA A 300 -25.82 -5.59 8.63
N ASP A 301 -26.02 -4.64 7.70
CA ASP A 301 -27.05 -3.60 7.77
C ASP A 301 -26.91 -2.77 9.05
N PHE A 302 -26.29 -1.58 8.96
CA PHE A 302 -25.90 -0.68 10.08
C PHE A 302 -26.91 -0.43 11.26
N GLY A 303 -28.14 -0.96 11.23
CA GLY A 303 -29.20 -0.72 12.21
C GLY A 303 -29.00 -1.32 13.62
N SER A 304 -27.97 -2.13 13.88
CA SER A 304 -27.80 -2.83 15.17
C SER A 304 -26.55 -2.47 15.98
N LEU A 305 -25.86 -1.36 15.69
CA LEU A 305 -24.56 -1.11 16.29
C LEU A 305 -24.60 -0.19 17.52
N LYS A 306 -24.02 -0.70 18.60
CA LYS A 306 -23.68 0.07 19.81
C LYS A 306 -22.56 1.04 19.45
N LYS A 307 -22.71 2.28 19.90
CA LYS A 307 -21.77 3.40 19.75
C LYS A 307 -20.39 3.22 20.40
N ASP A 308 -20.19 2.10 21.10
CA ASP A 308 -19.01 1.80 21.91
C ASP A 308 -18.24 0.61 21.32
N THR A 309 -17.44 0.85 20.28
CA THR A 309 -16.24 0.02 20.06
C THR A 309 -15.10 0.67 20.84
N ALA A 310 -14.73 0.01 21.94
CA ALA A 310 -14.05 0.58 23.11
C ALA A 310 -12.52 0.64 23.00
N ASP A 311 -11.95 0.81 21.79
CA ASP A 311 -10.49 0.93 21.64
C ASP A 311 -10.08 1.77 20.42
N SER A 312 -10.66 2.95 20.27
CA SER A 312 -10.23 3.91 19.26
C SER A 312 -9.69 5.18 19.93
N SER A 313 -8.38 5.41 19.83
CA SER A 313 -7.82 6.74 20.01
C SER A 313 -8.48 7.71 19.02
N SER A 314 -8.76 8.94 19.47
CA SER A 314 -9.13 10.04 18.58
C SER A 314 -8.02 10.23 17.55
N ILE A 315 -8.35 10.33 16.26
CA ILE A 315 -7.37 10.78 15.24
C ILE A 315 -7.05 12.23 15.51
N PHE A 316 -8.10 13.04 15.72
CA PHE A 316 -7.95 14.47 15.81
C PHE A 316 -9.10 15.07 16.62
N GLU A 317 -8.77 15.94 17.57
CA GLU A 317 -9.71 16.85 18.20
C GLU A 317 -9.08 18.23 18.28
N GLY A 318 -9.63 19.19 17.53
CA GLY A 318 -9.04 20.52 17.41
C GLY A 318 -10.05 21.64 17.20
N THR A 319 -9.63 22.85 17.57
CA THR A 319 -10.41 24.09 17.40
C THR A 319 -9.98 24.82 16.14
N ARG A 320 -10.93 25.43 15.43
CA ARG A 320 -10.59 26.23 14.25
C ARG A 320 -9.89 27.52 14.66
N ILE A 321 -8.73 27.79 14.06
CA ILE A 321 -7.91 28.98 14.33
C ILE A 321 -7.86 29.94 13.14
N GLN A 322 -8.23 29.50 11.92
CA GLN A 322 -8.32 30.34 10.71
C GLN A 322 -9.51 29.92 9.84
N GLN A 323 -10.15 30.89 9.17
CA GLN A 323 -11.25 30.72 8.21
C GLN A 323 -10.78 31.07 6.80
#